data_AF-A0A5N5J5P7-F1
#
_entry.id   AF-A0A5N5J5P7-F1
#
_cell.length_a   1.000
_cell.length_b   1.000
_cell.length_c   1.000
_cell.angle_alpha   90.00
_cell.angle_beta   90.00
_cell.angle_gamma   90.00
#
_symmetry.space_group_name_H-M   'P 1'
#
loop_
_entity.id
_entity.type
_entity.pdbx_description
1 polymer ?
#
loop_
_entity_poly.entity_id
_entity_poly.type
_entity_poly.pdbx_seq_one_letter_code
_entity_poly.pdbx_strand_id
1 'polypeptide(L)' 'AICLDLLQDKDEVRKLQCSHVFHVSCIDPWYERQRFDCPLCKSVYVVRPSACLEDCK' A
#
# COMPACT_ATOMS: atom_id res chain seq x y z
N ALA A 1 10.65 -4.80 -4.52
CA ALA A 1 10.41 -3.85 -5.62
C ALA A 1 8.93 -3.89 -5.94
N ILE A 2 8.28 -2.76 -6.26
CA ILE A 2 6.89 -2.78 -6.72
C ILE A 2 6.90 -3.07 -8.22
N CYS A 3 6.11 -4.03 -8.66
CA CYS A 3 5.87 -4.26 -10.08
C CYS A 3 4.94 -3.15 -10.59
N LEU A 4 5.29 -2.54 -11.73
CA LEU A 4 4.46 -1.57 -12.44
C LEU A 4 3.74 -2.24 -13.64
N ASP A 5 3.55 -3.55 -13.55
CA ASP A 5 2.94 -4.35 -14.60
C ASP A 5 1.40 -4.29 -14.52
N LEU A 6 0.75 -4.70 -15.60
CA LEU A 6 -0.70 -4.77 -15.66
C LEU A 6 -1.19 -5.93 -14.80
N LEU A 7 -2.20 -5.69 -13.97
CA LEU A 7 -2.84 -6.74 -13.19
C LEU A 7 -3.54 -7.70 -14.17
N GLN A 8 -3.20 -9.00 -14.14
CA GLN A 8 -3.90 -10.01 -14.93
C GLN A 8 -4.92 -10.76 -14.08
N ASP A 9 -5.86 -11.44 -14.75
CA ASP A 9 -6.98 -12.15 -14.11
C ASP A 9 -6.52 -13.28 -13.17
N LYS A 10 -5.29 -13.75 -13.37
CA LYS A 10 -4.66 -14.82 -12.59
C LYS A 10 -3.77 -14.32 -11.46
N ASP A 11 -3.52 -13.01 -11.39
CA ASP A 11 -2.65 -12.45 -10.37
C ASP A 11 -3.42 -12.21 -9.07
N GLU A 12 -2.83 -12.64 -7.97
CA GLU A 12 -3.35 -12.32 -6.64
C GLU A 12 -3.05 -10.85 -6.33
N VAL A 13 -4.09 -10.07 -6.11
CA VAL A 13 -3.98 -8.63 -5.85
C VAL A 13 -4.55 -8.25 -4.49
N ARG A 14 -3.93 -7.26 -3.86
CA ARG A 14 -4.37 -6.64 -2.61
C ARG A 14 -4.76 -5.19 -2.87
N LYS A 15 -6.00 -4.84 -2.51
CA LYS A 15 -6.47 -3.45 -2.52
C LYS A 15 -6.17 -2.79 -1.17
N LEU A 16 -5.51 -1.63 -1.20
CA LEU A 16 -5.24 -0.80 -0.03
C LEU A 16 -6.43 0.14 0.27
N GLN A 17 -6.43 0.73 1.47
CA GLN A 17 -7.45 1.71 1.91
C GLN A 17 -7.47 2.98 1.06
N CYS A 18 -6.33 3.36 0.48
CA CYS A 18 -6.22 4.45 -0.49
C CYS A 18 -6.72 4.10 -1.90
N SER A 19 -7.44 2.97 -2.06
CA SER A 19 -8.01 2.44 -3.30
C SER A 19 -7.01 1.97 -4.37
N HIS A 20 -5.70 2.02 -4.10
CA HIS A 20 -4.68 1.44 -4.97
C HIS A 20 -4.61 -0.08 -4.83
N VAL A 21 -4.32 -0.76 -5.94
CA VAL A 21 -4.26 -2.21 -6.02
C VAL A 21 -2.86 -2.64 -6.44
N PHE A 22 -2.28 -3.60 -5.74
CA PHE A 22 -0.95 -4.15 -6.06
C PHE A 22 -0.98 -5.67 -5.99
N HIS A 23 -0.09 -6.34 -6.72
CA HIS A 23 0.10 -7.78 -6.57
C HIS A 23 0.50 -8.13 -5.13
N VAL A 24 -0.08 -9.21 -4.60
CA VAL A 24 0.28 -9.78 -3.30
C VAL A 24 1.78 -10.06 -3.27
N SER A 25 2.33 -10.71 -4.31
CA SER A 25 3.76 -10.96 -4.45
C SER A 25 4.64 -9.70 -4.47
N CYS A 26 4.09 -8.53 -4.82
CA CYS A 26 4.83 -7.26 -4.81
C CYS A 26 4.66 -6.48 -3.50
N ILE A 27 3.50 -6.58 -2.85
CA ILE A 27 3.18 -5.86 -1.61
C ILE A 27 3.60 -6.62 -0.34
N ASP A 28 3.64 -7.95 -0.36
CA ASP A 28 4.17 -8.77 0.75
C ASP A 28 5.61 -8.36 1.13
N PRO A 29 6.58 -8.40 0.19
CA PRO A 29 7.95 -8.00 0.51
C PRO A 29 8.09 -6.49 0.79
N TRP A 30 7.06 -5.68 0.50
CA TRP A 30 7.01 -4.28 0.91
C TRP A 30 6.69 -4.17 2.40
N TYR A 31 5.70 -4.93 2.87
CA TYR A 31 5.37 -5.01 4.30
C TYR A 31 6.48 -5.67 5.12
N GLU A 32 7.16 -6.70 4.60
CA GLU A 32 8.32 -7.32 5.26
C GLU A 32 9.45 -6.32 5.53
N ARG A 33 9.58 -5.28 4.69
CA ARG A 33 10.54 -4.18 4.88
C ARG A 33 10.06 -3.12 5.87
N GLN A 34 9.05 -3.45 6.68
CA GLN A 34 8.39 -2.55 7.62
C GLN A 34 7.78 -1.29 6.97
N ARG A 35 7.43 -1.38 5.68
CA ARG A 35 6.74 -0.30 4.96
C ARG A 35 5.27 -0.61 4.85
N PHE A 36 4.48 0.10 5.63
CA PHE A 36 3.02 0.00 5.65
C PHE A 36 2.36 1.17 4.92
N ASP A 37 3.10 1.86 4.06
CA ASP A 37 2.64 2.96 3.23
C ASP A 37 2.34 2.52 1.80
N CYS A 38 1.39 3.19 1.16
CA CYS A 38 1.14 3.00 -0.26
C CYS A 38 2.33 3.52 -1.09
N PRO A 39 2.94 2.72 -1.96
CA PRO A 39 4.09 3.15 -2.76
C PRO A 39 3.75 4.25 -3.79
N LEU A 40 2.47 4.45 -4.11
CA LEU A 40 2.02 5.48 -5.06
C LEU A 40 1.68 6.82 -4.38
N CYS A 41 0.88 6.78 -3.31
CA CYS A 41 0.37 7.98 -2.66
C CYS A 41 0.89 8.21 -1.24
N LYS A 42 1.74 7.31 -0.72
CA LYS A 42 2.26 7.30 0.65
C LYS A 42 1.20 7.27 1.76
N SER A 43 -0.05 7.01 1.41
CA SER A 43 -1.14 6.83 2.38
C SER A 43 -0.87 5.58 3.19
N VAL A 44 -0.80 5.74 4.52
CA VAL A 44 -0.40 4.67 5.43
C VAL A 44 -1.59 3.76 5.74
N TYR A 45 -1.36 2.45 5.76
CA TYR A 45 -2.27 1.46 6.33
C TYR A 45 -2.21 1.55 7.86
N VAL A 46 -2.77 2.62 8.43
CA VAL A 46 -2.92 2.76 9.88
C VAL A 46 -4.39 2.59 10.26
N VAL A 47 -4.76 1.39 10.71
CA VAL A 47 -5.81 1.25 11.72
C VAL A 47 -5.20 1.61 13.08
N ARG A 48 -4.92 2.90 13.27
CA ARG A 48 -4.73 3.46 14.60
C ARG A 48 -5.80 4.52 14.76
N PRO A 49 -6.77 4.38 15.68
CA PRO A 49 -7.44 5.58 16.16
C PRO A 49 -6.34 6.43 16.79
N SER A 50 -6.33 7.73 16.50
CA SER A 50 -5.41 8.73 17.04
C SER A 50 -3.93 8.60 16.63
N ALA A 51 -3.57 9.30 15.56
CA ALA A 51 -2.39 10.15 15.55
C ALA A 51 -2.72 11.36 14.66
N CYS A 52 -2.65 12.56 15.25
CA CYS A 52 -2.87 13.83 14.57
C CYS A 52 -2.06 13.89 13.28
N LEU A 53 -2.71 13.90 12.12
CA LEU A 53 -2.02 14.23 10.88
C LEU A 53 -1.96 15.75 10.82
N GLU A 54 -0.78 16.26 11.15
CA GLU A 54 -0.35 17.61 10.90
C GLU A 54 -0.55 17.95 9.42
N ASP A 55 -1.66 18.62 9.10
CA ASP A 55 -1.65 19.65 8.06
C ASP A 55 -1.37 20.96 8.78
N CYS A 56 -0.07 21.25 8.97
CA CYS A 56 0.37 22.61 9.21
C CYS A 56 0.18 23.39 7.90
N LYS A 57 -0.94 24.10 7.78
CA LYS A 57 -1.03 25.28 6.92
C LYS A 57 -1.87 26.37 7.57
#